data_AF-A0A5K0YZC5-F1
#
_entry.id   AF-A0A5K0YZC5-F1
#
_cell.length_a   1.000
_cell.length_b   1.000
_cell.length_c   1.000
_cell.angle_alpha   90.00
_cell.angle_beta   90.00
_cell.angle_gamma   90.00
#
_symmetry.space_group_name_H-M   'P 1'
#
loop_
_entity.id
_entity.type
_entity.pdbx_description
1 polymer ?
#
loop_
_entity_poly.entity_id
_entity_poly.type
_entity_poly.pdbx_seq_one_letter_code
_entity_poly.pdbx_strand_id
1 'polypeptide(L)' 'KLWCHCRVVYTPMSYLYGNRFVGPITETVLELRKELLPLPYDQVDWNKARSLCAK' A
#
# COMPACT_ATOMS: atom_id res chain seq x y z
N LYS A 1 16.89 -18.64 -8.22
CA LYS A 1 16.48 -17.84 -9.41
C LYS A 1 14.98 -17.54 -9.27
N LEU A 2 14.58 -16.26 -9.24
CA LEU A 2 13.18 -15.87 -9.26
C LEU A 2 12.61 -16.16 -10.67
N TRP A 3 11.32 -16.50 -10.77
CA TRP A 3 10.65 -16.63 -12.07
C TRP A 3 10.67 -15.31 -12.83
N CYS A 4 10.77 -15.37 -14.17
CA CYS A 4 10.87 -14.17 -15.02
C CYS A 4 9.68 -13.22 -14.81
N HIS A 5 8.47 -13.75 -14.68
CA HIS A 5 7.26 -12.96 -14.38
C HIS A 5 7.31 -12.28 -13.00
N CYS A 6 7.80 -12.96 -11.97
CA CYS A 6 7.97 -12.35 -10.66
C CYS A 6 8.96 -11.18 -10.73
N ARG A 7 10.06 -11.33 -11.47
CA ARG A 7 11.07 -10.27 -11.59
C ARG A 7 10.51 -9.01 -12.24
N VAL A 8 9.72 -9.13 -13.30
CA VAL A 8 9.15 -7.96 -13.99
C VAL A 8 8.11 -7.21 -13.15
N VAL A 9 7.45 -7.88 -12.20
CA VAL A 9 6.48 -7.25 -11.29
C VAL A 9 7.18 -6.62 -10.07
N TYR A 10 8.06 -7.37 -9.41
CA TYR A 10 8.68 -6.89 -8.17
C TYR A 10 9.71 -5.79 -8.40
N THR A 11 10.40 -5.78 -9.55
CA THR A 11 11.43 -4.76 -9.86
C THR A 11 10.86 -3.32 -9.86
N PRO A 12 9.81 -2.99 -10.64
CA PRO A 12 9.21 -1.65 -10.59
C PRO A 12 8.55 -1.35 -9.24
N MET A 13 7.90 -2.34 -8.61
CA MET A 13 7.33 -2.18 -7.26
C MET A 13 8.38 -1.78 -6.22
N SER A 14 9.56 -2.43 -6.21
CA SER A 14 10.65 -2.11 -5.30
C SER A 14 11.22 -0.70 -5.53
N TYR A 15 11.30 -0.25 -6.80
CA TYR A 15 11.74 1.11 -7.12
C TYR A 15 10.77 2.17 -6.55
N LEU A 16 9.47 1.99 -6.74
CA LEU A 16 8.45 2.88 -6.19
C LEU A 16 8.44 2.88 -4.66
N TYR A 17 8.59 1.70 -4.05
CA TYR A 17 8.68 1.56 -2.59
C TYR A 17 9.89 2.28 -2.01
N GLY A 18 11.06 2.18 -2.66
CA GLY A 18 12.27 2.89 -2.25
C GLY A 18 12.14 4.41 -2.33
N ASN A 19 11.50 4.91 -3.40
CA ASN A 19 11.23 6.34 -3.58
C ASN A 19 10.07 6.87 -2.73
N ARG A 20 9.32 6.00 -2.04
CA ARG A 20 8.10 6.34 -1.29
C ARG A 20 7.15 7.21 -2.13
N PHE A 21 6.96 6.84 -3.39
CA PHE A 21 6.13 7.62 -4.30
C PHE A 21 4.66 7.62 -3.83
N VAL A 22 4.09 8.82 -3.64
CA VAL A 22 2.69 9.02 -3.26
C VAL A 22 2.03 9.95 -4.28
N GLY A 23 0.87 9.54 -4.80
CA GLY A 23 0.08 10.36 -5.70
C GLY A 23 -0.61 11.55 -4.99
N PRO A 24 -1.24 12.46 -5.74
CA PRO A 24 -1.98 13.57 -5.16
C PRO A 24 -3.14 13.07 -4.28
N ILE A 25 -3.30 13.66 -3.11
CA ILE A 25 -4.42 13.38 -2.21
C ILE A 25 -5.62 14.19 -2.72
N THR A 26 -6.48 13.55 -3.49
CA THR A 26 -7.74 14.13 -3.97
C THR A 26 -8.87 13.85 -2.98
N GLU A 27 -9.99 14.56 -3.11
CA GLU A 27 -11.19 14.35 -2.28
C GLU A 27 -11.67 12.90 -2.32
N THR A 28 -11.70 12.29 -3.51
CA THR A 28 -12.04 10.88 -3.69
C THR A 28 -11.14 9.92 -2.88
N VAL A 29 -9.85 10.23 -2.73
CA VAL A 29 -8.92 9.42 -1.91
C VAL A 29 -9.25 9.54 -0.43
N LEU A 30 -9.69 10.72 0.03
CA LEU A 30 -10.11 10.91 1.42
C LEU A 30 -11.40 10.16 1.74
N GLU A 31 -12.36 10.13 0.82
CA GLU A 31 -13.60 9.36 0.96
C GLU A 31 -13.30 7.85 1.01
N LEU A 32 -12.50 7.34 0.09
CA LEU A 32 -12.10 5.92 0.06
C LEU A 32 -11.41 5.47 1.36
N ARG A 33 -10.60 6.34 1.98
CA ARG A 33 -9.96 6.03 3.27
C ARG A 33 -10.98 5.82 4.40
N LYS A 34 -12.12 6.52 4.36
CA LYS A 34 -13.18 6.38 5.38
C LYS A 34 -14.01 5.12 5.15
N GLU A 35 -14.19 4.70 3.89
CA GLU A 35 -14.99 3.53 3.54
C GLU A 35 -14.22 2.22 3.74
N LEU A 36 -12.96 2.16 3.30
CA LEU A 36 -12.17 0.92 3.30
C LEU A 36 -11.61 0.54 4.67
N LEU A 37 -11.37 1.52 5.54
CA LEU A 37 -10.73 1.29 6.84
C LEU A 37 -11.78 1.31 7.95
N PRO A 38 -11.81 0.30 8.85
CA PRO A 38 -12.74 0.27 9.97
C PRO A 38 -12.39 1.30 11.07
N LEU A 39 -11.18 1.87 11.01
CA LEU A 39 -10.65 2.84 11.97
C LEU A 39 -10.26 4.13 11.23
N PRO A 40 -10.25 5.29 11.91
CA PRO A 40 -9.74 6.52 11.33
C PRO A 40 -8.30 6.34 10.82
N TYR A 41 -8.01 6.85 9.62
CA TYR A 41 -6.71 6.68 8.94
C TYR A 41 -5.51 7.04 9.84
N ASP A 42 -5.65 8.08 10.67
CA ASP A 42 -4.59 8.58 11.55
C ASP A 42 -4.31 7.67 12.75
N GLN A 43 -5.22 6.76 13.08
CA GLN A 43 -5.09 5.82 14.20
C GLN A 43 -4.60 4.42 13.75
N VAL A 44 -4.40 4.23 12.44
CA VAL A 44 -3.95 2.94 11.90
C VAL A 44 -2.47 2.73 12.19
N ASP A 45 -2.15 1.67 12.95
CA ASP A 45 -0.77 1.22 13.11
C ASP A 45 -0.31 0.42 11.87
N TRP A 46 0.29 1.15 10.92
CA TRP A 46 0.83 0.58 9.69
C TRP A 46 1.95 -0.44 9.93
N ASN A 47 2.69 -0.37 11.05
CA ASN A 47 3.75 -1.35 11.33
C ASN A 47 3.17 -2.72 11.64
N LYS A 48 2.08 -2.74 12.41
CA LYS A 48 1.32 -3.96 12.72
C LYS A 48 0.54 -4.48 11.51
N ALA A 49 0.01 -3.57 10.69
CA ALA A 49 -0.77 -3.93 9.49
C ALA A 49 0.01 -4.75 8.45
N ARG A 50 1.35 -4.62 8.38
CA ARG A 50 2.19 -5.33 7.39
C ARG A 50 2.08 -6.86 7.42
N SER A 51 1.74 -7.45 8.56
CA SER A 51 1.59 -8.90 8.72
C SER A 51 0.15 -9.36 8.90
N LEU A 52 -0.82 -8.43 8.87
CA LEU A 52 -2.24 -8.74 8.96
C LEU A 52 -2.79 -9.10 7.58
N CYS A 53 -3.17 -10.36 7.40
CA CYS A 53 -3.89 -10.84 6.22
C CYS A 53 -5.19 -11.49 6.68
N ALA A 54 -6.31 -11.15 6.03
CA ALA A 54 -7.54 -11.93 6.17
C ALA A 54 -7.30 -13.33 5.60
N LYS A 55 -7.82 -14.35 6.28
CA LYS A 55 -7.65 -15.76 5.90
C LYS A 55 -8.77 -16.21 4.97
#